data_AF-A0A0C9YA84-F1
#
_entry.id   AF-A0A0C9YA84-F1
#
_cell.length_a   1.000
_cell.length_b   1.000
_cell.length_c   1.000
_cell.angle_alpha   90.00
_cell.angle_beta   90.00
_cell.angle_gamma   90.00
#
_symmetry.space_group_name_H-M   'P 1'
#
loop_
_entity.id
_entity.type
_entity.pdbx_description
1 polymer ?
#
loop_
_entity_poly.entity_id
_entity_poly.type
_entity_poly.pdbx_seq_one_letter_code
_entity_poly.pdbx_strand_id
1 'polypeptide(L)'
;MNTDYSICNALEYHSESITKALVIYDVGCQWSVNFRSRVKNSPSLLLPPALEIVPAVGKFHLAAHKLSCFPRYSLNFIKGAGHLDREILETLWAPFNKISPTARSMTQAHRQEVYDDHMRDSNWKRLVGMVPSLLKKYKNSNKCLEEMNQAYEQLTAVLDPDKVARWESNALRAEADRQEALDIYLLKGDKAPTFHEVWLQLMKNPKSPSGNVGSVAWLAEGISIEDSQDQLRSEIQQLPNPMSTRQEVKISKKRQRLSLRIEKFHSNGQAFCKGLDIDGTFTPQDDPASCGMDQEEHEDRHIWMPSSVGAAKLTELGLHDLLKEERELRIGQANDCLDQLRTDLGKKAMLYQQNFRAANSTREGTRTKKEIQKVVARVNKDVRSYQRARQAILRLDPDANMAGKYQEILPEDLAVSTSATWQKF
;
A
#
# COMPACT_ATOMS: atom_id res chain seq x y z
N MET A 1 22.88 -29.53 -11.95
CA MET A 1 24.07 -28.73 -11.59
C MET A 1 24.15 -28.69 -10.08
N ASN A 2 25.30 -29.05 -9.48
CA ASN A 2 25.44 -29.00 -8.03
C ASN A 2 25.84 -27.57 -7.61
N THR A 3 24.86 -26.75 -7.25
CA THR A 3 25.08 -25.35 -6.85
C THR A 3 26.07 -25.23 -5.69
N ASP A 4 26.10 -26.20 -4.77
CA ASP A 4 27.04 -26.20 -3.66
C ASP A 4 28.49 -26.31 -4.15
N TYR A 5 28.73 -27.16 -5.15
CA TYR A 5 30.06 -27.30 -5.77
C TYR A 5 30.53 -25.98 -6.37
N SER A 6 29.67 -25.33 -7.17
CA SER A 6 30.02 -24.05 -7.80
C SER A 6 30.33 -22.96 -6.77
N ILE A 7 29.53 -22.88 -5.70
CA ILE A 7 29.72 -21.88 -4.64
C ILE A 7 30.97 -22.16 -3.83
N CYS A 8 31.22 -23.41 -3.43
CA CYS A 8 32.42 -23.77 -2.65
C CYS A 8 33.69 -23.45 -3.43
N ASN A 9 33.77 -23.87 -4.70
CA ASN A 9 34.94 -23.58 -5.54
C ASN A 9 35.15 -22.07 -5.75
N ALA A 10 34.07 -21.31 -5.95
CA ALA A 10 34.17 -19.86 -6.10
C ALA A 10 34.65 -19.17 -4.82
N LEU A 11 34.24 -19.66 -3.64
CA LEU A 11 34.62 -19.13 -2.33
C LEU A 11 35.96 -19.66 -1.82
N GLU A 12 36.50 -20.72 -2.42
CA GLU A 12 37.86 -21.20 -2.15
C GLU A 12 38.89 -20.42 -2.96
N TYR A 13 38.53 -20.01 -4.18
CA TYR A 13 39.42 -19.31 -5.09
C TYR A 13 39.84 -17.93 -4.55
N HIS A 14 41.13 -17.79 -4.17
CA HIS A 14 41.76 -16.55 -3.70
C HIS A 14 41.00 -15.79 -2.60
N SER A 15 40.37 -16.51 -1.68
CA SER A 15 39.47 -15.94 -0.67
C SER A 15 40.00 -16.02 0.77
N GLU A 16 41.29 -16.30 0.97
CA GLU A 16 41.91 -16.56 2.29
C GLU A 16 41.74 -15.40 3.30
N SER A 17 41.67 -14.16 2.82
CA SER A 17 41.47 -12.96 3.66
C SER A 17 40.01 -12.52 3.79
N ILE A 18 39.07 -13.21 3.12
CA ILE A 18 37.66 -12.85 3.11
C ILE A 18 36.97 -13.53 4.29
N THR A 19 36.42 -12.72 5.20
CA THR A 19 35.70 -13.21 6.39
C THR A 19 34.20 -13.31 6.18
N LYS A 20 33.67 -12.66 5.14
CA LYS A 20 32.24 -12.57 4.87
C LYS A 20 31.96 -12.63 3.37
N ALA A 21 31.11 -13.56 2.95
CA ALA A 21 30.66 -13.69 1.57
C ALA A 21 29.14 -13.49 1.46
N LEU A 22 28.74 -12.52 0.64
CA LEU A 22 27.35 -12.34 0.24
C LEU A 22 27.05 -13.23 -0.96
N VAL A 23 26.29 -14.30 -0.73
CA VAL A 23 25.88 -15.26 -1.76
C VAL A 23 24.45 -14.96 -2.17
N ILE A 24 24.24 -14.68 -3.45
CA ILE A 24 22.93 -14.38 -3.97
C ILE A 24 22.50 -15.46 -4.93
N TYR A 25 21.29 -15.92 -4.70
CA TYR A 25 20.70 -16.97 -5.46
C TYR A 25 19.18 -16.82 -5.37
N ASP A 26 18.47 -17.10 -6.47
CA ASP A 26 17.01 -16.91 -6.54
C ASP A 26 16.31 -17.66 -5.42
N VAL A 27 16.77 -18.86 -5.10
CA VAL A 27 16.27 -19.66 -3.97
C VAL A 27 17.25 -19.67 -2.79
N GLY A 28 18.04 -18.61 -2.63
CA GLY A 28 19.03 -18.46 -1.56
C GLY A 28 18.44 -18.66 -0.16
N CYS A 29 17.18 -18.27 0.04
CA CYS A 29 16.46 -18.49 1.29
C CYS A 29 16.14 -19.96 1.61
N GLN A 30 16.05 -20.82 0.60
CA GLN A 30 15.84 -22.26 0.78
C GLN A 30 17.18 -23.01 0.78
N TRP A 31 18.05 -22.65 -0.15
CA TRP A 31 19.35 -23.27 -0.34
C TRP A 31 20.23 -23.19 0.92
N SER A 32 20.27 -22.02 1.56
CA SER A 32 21.16 -21.73 2.69
C SER A 32 20.84 -22.53 3.96
N VAL A 33 19.58 -22.92 4.15
CA VAL A 33 19.11 -23.64 5.36
C VAL A 33 19.96 -24.87 5.66
N ASN A 34 20.22 -25.69 4.64
CA ASN A 34 20.96 -26.94 4.78
C ASN A 34 22.38 -26.87 4.21
N PHE A 35 22.83 -25.71 3.70
CA PHE A 35 24.10 -25.60 2.98
C PHE A 35 25.30 -26.03 3.82
N ARG A 36 25.44 -25.51 5.04
CA ARG A 36 26.54 -25.89 5.94
C ARG A 36 26.55 -27.38 6.28
N SER A 37 25.38 -27.98 6.46
CA SER A 37 25.24 -29.42 6.69
C SER A 37 25.70 -30.24 5.47
N ARG A 38 25.29 -29.83 4.26
CA ARG A 38 25.70 -30.49 3.02
C ARG A 38 27.21 -30.40 2.79
N VAL A 39 27.83 -29.25 3.08
CA VAL A 39 29.30 -29.10 3.00
C VAL A 39 30.01 -29.99 4.01
N LYS A 40 29.56 -29.99 5.28
CA LYS A 40 30.17 -30.82 6.33
C LYS A 40 30.11 -32.33 6.01
N ASN A 41 29.02 -32.77 5.37
CA ASN A 41 28.81 -34.18 5.03
C ASN A 41 29.47 -34.60 3.70
N SER A 42 30.10 -33.67 2.98
CA SER A 42 30.75 -33.95 1.69
C SER A 42 32.27 -33.79 1.78
N PRO A 43 33.06 -34.85 1.50
CA PRO A 43 34.51 -34.75 1.54
C PRO A 43 35.09 -33.89 0.40
N SER A 44 34.30 -33.59 -0.63
CA SER A 44 34.72 -32.84 -1.83
C SER A 44 34.32 -31.37 -1.80
N LEU A 45 33.61 -30.91 -0.77
CA LEU A 45 33.20 -29.50 -0.64
C LEU A 45 33.97 -28.85 0.50
N LEU A 46 34.72 -27.81 0.17
CA LEU A 46 35.50 -27.05 1.13
C LEU A 46 34.92 -25.64 1.27
N LEU A 47 34.86 -25.17 2.51
CA LEU A 47 34.58 -23.79 2.84
C LEU A 47 35.62 -23.32 3.85
N PRO A 48 36.15 -22.09 3.70
CA PRO A 48 37.04 -21.52 4.71
C PRO A 48 36.33 -21.50 6.08
N PRO A 49 36.95 -22.01 7.16
CA PRO A 49 36.27 -22.22 8.45
C PRO A 49 35.67 -20.95 9.07
N ALA A 50 36.31 -19.81 8.85
CA ALA A 50 35.88 -18.51 9.38
C ALA A 50 34.93 -17.73 8.47
N LEU A 51 34.55 -18.27 7.30
CA LEU A 51 33.74 -17.55 6.33
C LEU A 51 32.26 -17.50 6.75
N GLU A 52 31.78 -16.29 7.02
CA GLU A 52 30.37 -16.00 7.21
C GLU A 52 29.67 -15.94 5.84
N ILE A 53 28.74 -16.87 5.59
CA ILE A 53 27.89 -16.85 4.40
C ILE A 53 26.62 -16.06 4.72
N VAL A 54 26.42 -14.96 4.00
CA VAL A 54 25.18 -14.19 4.02
C VAL A 54 24.38 -14.52 2.77
N PRO A 55 23.30 -15.31 2.88
CA PRO A 55 22.42 -15.54 1.75
C PRO A 55 21.55 -14.32 1.46
N ALA A 56 21.29 -14.08 0.18
CA ALA A 56 20.35 -13.08 -0.30
C ALA A 56 19.65 -13.57 -1.56
N VAL A 57 18.56 -12.89 -1.94
CA VAL A 57 17.79 -13.17 -3.15
C VAL A 57 17.80 -11.92 -4.03
N GLY A 58 17.91 -12.11 -5.35
CA GLY A 58 17.83 -11.02 -6.34
C GLY A 58 16.52 -10.25 -6.21
N LYS A 59 16.56 -8.93 -6.44
CA LYS A 59 15.40 -8.06 -6.18
C LYS A 59 14.16 -8.45 -6.97
N PHE A 60 14.32 -8.94 -8.20
CA PHE A 60 13.19 -9.34 -9.04
C PHE A 60 12.55 -10.63 -8.52
N HIS A 61 13.38 -11.63 -8.23
CA HIS A 61 12.92 -12.92 -7.72
C HIS A 61 12.33 -12.85 -6.32
N LEU A 62 12.85 -11.95 -5.46
CA LEU A 62 12.39 -11.81 -4.09
C LEU A 62 10.89 -11.49 -3.98
N ALA A 63 10.31 -10.79 -4.96
CA ALA A 63 8.88 -10.47 -4.98
C ALA A 63 7.98 -11.72 -5.07
N ALA A 64 8.49 -12.82 -5.63
CA ALA A 64 7.77 -14.09 -5.73
C ALA A 64 7.89 -14.96 -4.46
N HIS A 65 8.64 -14.50 -3.44
CA HIS A 65 8.83 -15.24 -2.20
C HIS A 65 7.75 -14.88 -1.17
N LYS A 66 7.64 -15.71 -0.12
CA LYS A 66 6.80 -15.39 1.05
C LYS A 66 7.23 -14.06 1.68
N LEU A 67 6.29 -13.34 2.28
CA LEU A 67 6.50 -11.99 2.82
C LEU A 67 7.70 -11.89 3.78
N SER A 68 7.92 -12.89 4.64
CA SER A 68 9.07 -12.89 5.56
C SER A 68 10.42 -13.00 4.88
N CYS A 69 10.50 -13.42 3.62
CA CYS A 69 11.76 -13.40 2.88
C CYS A 69 12.20 -11.96 2.55
N PHE A 70 11.26 -11.04 2.38
CA PHE A 70 11.56 -9.65 2.01
C PHE A 70 12.58 -9.00 2.96
N PRO A 71 12.35 -8.91 4.28
CA PRO A 71 13.32 -8.32 5.19
C PRO A 71 14.57 -9.20 5.38
N ARG A 72 14.41 -10.53 5.37
CA ARG A 72 15.47 -11.47 5.75
C ARG A 72 16.54 -11.66 4.67
N TYR A 73 16.17 -11.54 3.40
CA TYR A 73 17.03 -11.85 2.25
C TYR A 73 17.14 -10.70 1.22
N SER A 74 16.48 -9.57 1.42
CA SER A 74 16.66 -8.39 0.56
C SER A 74 18.05 -7.80 0.73
N LEU A 75 18.67 -7.47 -0.39
CA LEU A 75 19.92 -6.73 -0.45
C LEU A 75 19.84 -5.35 0.21
N ASN A 76 18.64 -4.77 0.33
CA ASN A 76 18.45 -3.45 0.94
C ASN A 76 18.77 -3.45 2.44
N PHE A 77 18.68 -4.60 3.12
CA PHE A 77 18.88 -4.72 4.57
C PHE A 77 20.21 -5.44 4.89
N ILE A 78 21.13 -5.53 3.93
CA ILE A 78 22.43 -6.16 4.10
C ILE A 78 23.52 -5.09 4.01
N LYS A 79 24.13 -4.78 5.16
CA LYS A 79 25.26 -3.85 5.21
C LYS A 79 26.41 -4.35 4.34
N GLY A 80 26.97 -3.42 3.56
CA GLY A 80 28.03 -3.70 2.59
C GLY A 80 27.54 -4.28 1.25
N ALA A 81 26.27 -4.65 1.11
CA ALA A 81 25.74 -5.11 -0.18
C ALA A 81 25.70 -3.99 -1.23
N GLY A 82 25.51 -2.74 -0.79
CA GLY A 82 25.29 -1.59 -1.65
C GLY A 82 23.92 -1.59 -2.32
N HIS A 83 23.60 -0.53 -3.07
CA HIS A 83 22.35 -0.45 -3.82
C HIS A 83 22.45 -1.23 -5.15
N LEU A 84 22.22 -2.53 -5.08
CA LEU A 84 22.30 -3.43 -6.23
C LEU A 84 21.00 -4.24 -6.36
N ASP A 85 20.60 -4.55 -7.60
CA ASP A 85 19.51 -5.48 -7.93
C ASP A 85 20.02 -6.93 -8.02
N ARG A 86 21.22 -7.07 -8.59
CA ARG A 86 21.98 -8.29 -8.83
C ARG A 86 21.26 -9.33 -9.72
N GLU A 87 20.37 -8.84 -10.59
CA GLU A 87 19.78 -9.53 -11.75
C GLU A 87 20.76 -9.50 -12.94
N ILE A 88 21.90 -10.16 -12.78
CA ILE A 88 23.04 -10.02 -13.71
C ILE A 88 22.84 -10.85 -14.98
N LEU A 89 22.24 -12.04 -14.88
CA LEU A 89 22.16 -12.97 -16.01
C LEU A 89 21.11 -12.53 -17.03
N GLU A 90 19.96 -12.10 -16.54
CA GLU A 90 18.79 -11.69 -17.31
C GLU A 90 19.08 -10.42 -18.10
N THR A 91 19.77 -9.46 -17.48
CA THR A 91 20.18 -8.22 -18.15
C THR A 91 21.21 -8.47 -19.26
N LEU A 92 22.01 -9.54 -19.16
CA LEU A 92 22.94 -9.95 -20.21
C LEU A 92 22.24 -10.66 -21.38
N TRP A 93 21.00 -11.12 -21.24
CA TRP A 93 20.26 -11.70 -22.36
C TRP A 93 19.91 -10.67 -23.43
N ALA A 94 19.73 -9.38 -23.08
CA ALA A 94 19.41 -8.35 -24.05
C ALA A 94 20.46 -8.21 -25.18
N PRO A 95 21.78 -8.08 -24.89
CA PRO A 95 22.80 -8.13 -25.94
C PRO A 95 22.91 -9.51 -26.59
N PHE A 96 22.70 -10.60 -25.84
CA PHE A 96 22.79 -11.97 -26.36
C PHE A 96 21.66 -12.31 -27.35
N ASN A 97 20.46 -11.75 -27.16
CA ASN A 97 19.33 -11.94 -28.06
C ASN A 97 19.61 -11.44 -29.48
N LYS A 98 20.59 -10.54 -29.66
CA LYS A 98 21.00 -10.05 -30.98
C LYS A 98 21.78 -11.09 -31.78
N ILE A 99 22.48 -12.00 -31.11
CA ILE A 99 23.29 -13.05 -31.75
C ILE A 99 22.51 -14.34 -31.96
N SER A 100 21.45 -14.56 -31.16
CA SER A 100 20.60 -15.76 -31.24
C SER A 100 20.07 -16.05 -32.66
N PRO A 101 19.61 -15.07 -33.46
CA PRO A 101 19.16 -15.33 -34.83
C PRO A 101 20.21 -15.97 -35.71
N THR A 102 21.45 -15.49 -35.64
CA THR A 102 22.60 -15.98 -36.42
C THR A 102 23.06 -17.35 -35.93
N ALA A 103 23.01 -17.57 -34.61
CA ALA A 103 23.39 -18.84 -33.98
C ALA A 103 22.42 -20.00 -34.29
N ARG A 104 21.17 -19.71 -34.71
CA ARG A 104 20.14 -20.73 -34.97
C ARG A 104 20.45 -21.66 -36.15
N SER A 105 21.06 -21.15 -37.21
CA SER A 105 21.39 -21.95 -38.41
C SER A 105 22.73 -22.69 -38.30
N MET A 106 23.50 -22.41 -37.24
CA MET A 106 24.81 -23.01 -37.01
C MET A 106 24.70 -24.45 -36.50
N THR A 107 25.72 -25.26 -36.80
CA THR A 107 25.93 -26.58 -36.19
C THR A 107 26.10 -26.43 -34.67
N GLN A 108 25.85 -27.50 -33.91
CA GLN A 108 25.93 -27.43 -32.45
C GLN A 108 27.29 -26.95 -31.92
N ALA A 109 28.39 -27.49 -32.47
CA ALA A 109 29.74 -27.10 -32.08
C ALA A 109 30.01 -25.62 -32.38
N HIS A 110 29.70 -25.17 -33.61
CA HIS A 110 29.93 -23.79 -34.00
C HIS A 110 29.05 -22.80 -33.23
N ARG A 111 27.80 -23.18 -32.94
CA ARG A 111 26.90 -22.41 -32.07
C ARG A 111 27.50 -22.22 -30.67
N GLN A 112 28.07 -23.27 -30.10
CA GLN A 112 28.70 -23.20 -28.78
C GLN A 112 29.90 -22.25 -28.81
N GLU A 113 30.78 -22.38 -29.80
CA GLU A 113 31.95 -21.50 -29.94
C GLU A 113 31.57 -20.03 -30.07
N VAL A 114 30.55 -19.71 -30.88
CA VAL A 114 30.06 -18.34 -31.05
C VAL A 114 29.48 -17.80 -29.75
N TYR A 115 28.72 -18.60 -29.00
CA TYR A 115 28.21 -18.18 -27.71
C TYR A 115 29.33 -17.97 -26.68
N ASP A 116 30.30 -18.88 -26.61
CA ASP A 116 31.44 -18.78 -25.71
C ASP A 116 32.29 -17.53 -26.03
N ASP A 117 32.50 -17.22 -27.31
CA ASP A 117 33.24 -16.03 -27.75
C ASP A 117 32.54 -14.73 -27.29
N HIS A 118 31.23 -14.61 -27.54
CA HIS A 118 30.46 -13.45 -27.07
C HIS A 118 30.39 -13.32 -25.54
N MET A 119 30.31 -14.45 -24.82
CA MET A 119 30.37 -14.44 -23.36
C MET A 119 31.75 -14.00 -22.85
N ARG A 120 32.83 -14.47 -23.49
CA ARG A 120 34.21 -14.06 -23.16
C ARG A 120 34.46 -12.59 -23.46
N ASP A 121 34.00 -12.07 -24.60
CA ASP A 121 34.08 -10.65 -24.94
C ASP A 121 33.33 -9.78 -23.91
N SER A 122 32.14 -10.20 -23.49
CA SER A 122 31.38 -9.54 -22.42
C SER A 122 32.16 -9.51 -21.09
N ASN A 123 32.77 -10.63 -20.70
CA ASN A 123 33.60 -10.73 -19.50
C ASN A 123 34.85 -9.85 -19.59
N TRP A 124 35.52 -9.85 -20.74
CA TRP A 124 36.68 -8.99 -21.01
C TRP A 124 36.33 -7.51 -20.90
N LYS A 125 35.25 -7.06 -21.56
CA LYS A 125 34.75 -5.68 -21.48
C LYS A 125 34.44 -5.25 -20.06
N ARG A 126 33.85 -6.16 -19.25
CA ARG A 126 33.61 -5.90 -17.82
C ARG A 126 34.91 -5.74 -17.04
N LEU A 127 35.90 -6.59 -17.30
CA LEU A 127 37.18 -6.56 -16.61
C LEU A 127 37.94 -5.25 -16.91
N VAL A 128 38.08 -4.87 -18.18
CA VAL A 128 38.78 -3.63 -18.57
C VAL A 128 37.99 -2.37 -18.23
N GLY A 129 36.65 -2.45 -18.27
CA GLY A 129 35.75 -1.33 -17.95
C GLY A 129 35.46 -1.16 -16.46
N MET A 130 36.03 -2.00 -15.59
CA MET A 130 35.69 -2.04 -14.18
C MET A 130 36.00 -0.73 -13.47
N VAL A 131 37.23 -0.21 -13.62
CA VAL A 131 37.68 1.00 -12.90
C VAL A 131 36.84 2.23 -13.26
N PRO A 132 36.63 2.60 -14.54
CA PRO A 132 35.77 3.74 -14.89
C PRO A 132 34.32 3.57 -14.42
N SER A 133 33.79 2.34 -14.49
CA SER A 133 32.44 2.01 -14.03
C SER A 133 32.29 2.21 -12.52
N LEU A 134 33.26 1.74 -11.73
CA LEU A 134 33.27 1.91 -10.28
C LEU A 134 33.39 3.39 -9.89
N LEU A 135 34.26 4.16 -10.54
CA LEU A 135 34.38 5.61 -10.29
C LEU A 135 33.07 6.35 -10.56
N LYS A 136 32.37 6.02 -11.66
CA LYS A 136 31.05 6.59 -11.96
C LYS A 136 30.01 6.20 -10.92
N LYS A 137 29.96 4.92 -10.53
CA LYS A 137 29.05 4.42 -9.49
C LYS A 137 29.29 5.09 -8.14
N TYR A 138 30.55 5.29 -7.76
CA TYR A 138 30.92 5.97 -6.52
C TYR A 138 30.41 7.41 -6.48
N LYS A 139 30.64 8.20 -7.54
CA LYS A 139 30.11 9.56 -7.65
C LYS A 139 28.59 9.61 -7.54
N ASN A 140 27.89 8.71 -8.21
CA ASN A 140 26.44 8.60 -8.12
C ASN A 140 25.97 8.20 -6.72
N SER A 141 26.68 7.29 -6.06
CA SER A 141 26.38 6.85 -4.70
C SER A 141 26.50 7.99 -3.70
N ASN A 142 27.52 8.85 -3.83
CA ASN A 142 27.69 10.01 -2.93
C ASN A 142 26.52 10.99 -3.07
N LYS A 143 26.09 11.29 -4.31
CA LYS A 143 24.91 12.12 -4.54
C LYS A 143 23.65 11.51 -3.92
N CYS A 144 23.45 10.21 -4.12
CA CYS A 144 22.30 9.49 -3.56
C CYS A 144 22.33 9.51 -2.02
N LEU A 145 23.50 9.34 -1.40
CA LEU A 145 23.66 9.42 0.06
C LEU A 145 23.23 10.79 0.59
N GLU A 146 23.64 11.86 -0.08
CA GLU A 146 23.27 13.24 0.30
C GLU A 146 21.75 13.46 0.22
N GLU A 147 21.13 13.00 -0.87
CA GLU A 147 19.66 13.07 -1.04
C GLU A 147 18.90 12.23 -0.01
N MET A 148 19.39 11.04 0.32
CA MET A 148 18.76 10.16 1.31
C MET A 148 18.93 10.68 2.74
N ASN A 149 20.08 11.27 3.08
CA ASN A 149 20.30 11.88 4.39
C ASN A 149 19.37 13.06 4.63
N GLN A 150 19.19 13.94 3.63
CA GLN A 150 18.22 15.03 3.73
C GLN A 150 16.79 14.51 3.98
N ALA A 151 16.38 13.45 3.28
CA ALA A 151 15.07 12.84 3.49
C ALA A 151 14.95 12.19 4.88
N TYR A 152 16.02 11.55 5.38
CA TYR A 152 16.08 10.96 6.72
C TYR A 152 15.94 12.03 7.81
N GLU A 153 16.67 13.13 7.71
CA GLU A 153 16.63 14.23 8.67
C GLU A 153 15.24 14.88 8.70
N GLN A 154 14.65 15.14 7.52
CA GLN A 154 13.31 15.71 7.42
C GLN A 154 12.23 14.80 8.03
N LEU A 155 12.34 13.48 7.81
CA LEU A 155 11.42 12.51 8.41
C LEU A 155 11.61 12.44 9.93
N THR A 156 12.85 12.44 10.39
CA THR A 156 13.17 12.32 11.82
C THR A 156 12.73 13.56 12.60
N ALA A 157 12.81 14.75 11.99
CA ALA A 157 12.44 16.01 12.63
C ALA A 157 10.94 16.15 12.95
N VAL A 158 10.06 15.43 12.26
CA VAL A 158 8.60 15.48 12.48
C VAL A 158 8.08 14.36 13.38
N LEU A 159 8.91 13.36 13.65
CA LEU A 159 8.53 12.19 14.44
C LEU A 159 8.85 12.40 15.92
N ASP A 160 8.11 11.70 16.76
CA ASP A 160 8.35 11.62 18.20
C ASP A 160 9.77 11.07 18.45
N PRO A 161 10.66 11.82 19.14
CA PRO A 161 12.03 11.40 19.41
C PRO A 161 12.14 10.04 20.11
N ASP A 162 11.19 9.70 20.99
CA ASP A 162 11.21 8.41 21.70
C ASP A 162 10.92 7.25 20.74
N LYS A 163 10.05 7.47 19.74
CA LYS A 163 9.76 6.48 18.71
C LYS A 163 10.95 6.30 17.78
N VAL A 164 11.64 7.39 17.42
CA VAL A 164 12.86 7.37 16.60
C VAL A 164 13.96 6.58 17.33
N ALA A 165 14.28 6.93 18.57
CA ALA A 165 15.31 6.24 19.35
C ALA A 165 15.03 4.74 19.50
N ARG A 166 13.77 4.38 19.77
CA ARG A 166 13.35 2.98 19.83
C ARG A 166 13.49 2.28 18.48
N TRP A 167 13.17 2.94 17.37
CA TRP A 167 13.33 2.38 16.04
C TRP A 167 14.80 2.17 15.67
N GLU A 168 15.66 3.15 15.94
CA GLU A 168 17.11 3.04 15.72
C GLU A 168 17.71 1.88 16.52
N SER A 169 17.34 1.74 17.79
CA SER A 169 17.76 0.59 18.61
C SER A 169 17.29 -0.74 18.02
N ASN A 170 16.05 -0.82 17.54
CA ASN A 170 15.53 -2.02 16.89
C ASN A 170 16.26 -2.33 15.58
N ALA A 171 16.55 -1.31 14.76
CA ALA A 171 17.28 -1.45 13.51
C ALA A 171 18.71 -1.97 13.73
N LEU A 172 19.42 -1.46 14.74
CA LEU A 172 20.74 -1.95 15.11
C LEU A 172 20.72 -3.42 15.55
N ARG A 173 19.73 -3.80 16.38
CA ARG A 173 19.54 -5.20 16.77
C ARG A 173 19.21 -6.09 15.56
N ALA A 174 18.34 -5.62 14.67
CA ALA A 174 17.97 -6.33 13.46
C ALA A 174 19.17 -6.56 12.51
N GLU A 175 20.07 -5.59 12.42
CA GLU A 175 21.32 -5.71 11.65
C GLU A 175 22.26 -6.76 12.24
N ALA A 176 22.39 -6.80 13.57
CA ALA A 176 23.28 -7.71 14.28
C ALA A 176 22.76 -9.16 14.31
N ASP A 177 21.53 -9.36 14.79
CA ASP A 177 20.94 -10.68 15.00
C ASP A 177 20.48 -11.32 13.68
N ARG A 178 20.11 -10.48 12.71
CA ARG A 178 19.55 -10.86 11.40
C ARG A 178 18.33 -11.79 11.55
N GLN A 179 18.01 -12.51 10.49
CA GLN A 179 16.89 -13.47 10.44
C GLN A 179 15.59 -12.81 10.94
N GLU A 180 14.95 -13.38 11.96
CA GLU A 180 13.64 -12.92 12.44
C GLU A 180 13.69 -11.51 13.03
N ALA A 181 14.86 -11.05 13.48
CA ALA A 181 15.03 -9.68 13.96
C ALA A 181 14.83 -8.65 12.82
N LEU A 182 15.07 -9.02 11.56
CA LEU A 182 14.81 -8.17 10.40
C LEU A 182 13.32 -7.98 10.11
N ASP A 183 12.45 -8.80 10.70
CA ASP A 183 11.00 -8.70 10.49
C ASP A 183 10.40 -7.38 11.03
N ILE A 184 11.19 -6.54 11.71
CA ILE A 184 10.82 -5.16 12.03
C ILE A 184 10.53 -4.33 10.77
N TYR A 185 11.15 -4.66 9.63
CA TYR A 185 10.94 -3.96 8.35
C TYR A 185 9.67 -4.41 7.63
N LEU A 186 8.93 -5.38 8.19
CA LEU A 186 7.59 -5.68 7.74
C LEU A 186 6.61 -4.69 8.36
N LEU A 187 5.70 -4.16 7.55
CA LEU A 187 4.54 -3.41 8.02
C LEU A 187 3.62 -4.36 8.80
N LYS A 188 3.89 -4.53 10.09
CA LYS A 188 3.03 -5.21 11.06
C LYS A 188 2.12 -4.16 11.71
N GLY A 189 1.20 -3.60 10.93
CA GLY A 189 0.11 -2.83 11.52
C GLY A 189 -0.96 -3.80 12.00
N ASP A 190 -1.37 -3.71 13.26
CA ASP A 190 -2.63 -4.30 13.70
C ASP A 190 -3.74 -3.65 12.87
N LYS A 191 -4.17 -4.33 11.82
CA LYS A 191 -5.24 -3.82 10.97
C LYS A 191 -6.50 -3.78 11.83
N ALA A 192 -7.01 -2.57 12.01
CA ALA A 192 -8.32 -2.40 12.60
C ALA A 192 -9.35 -3.14 11.72
N PRO A 193 -10.42 -3.70 12.31
CA PRO A 193 -11.37 -4.49 11.56
C PRO A 193 -12.02 -3.66 10.47
N THR A 194 -12.03 -4.20 9.26
CA THR A 194 -12.60 -3.57 8.06
C THR A 194 -14.12 -3.54 8.12
N PHE A 195 -14.77 -2.73 7.27
CA PHE A 195 -16.23 -2.71 7.16
C PHE A 195 -16.82 -4.12 6.93
N HIS A 196 -16.21 -4.89 6.03
CA HIS A 196 -16.70 -6.23 5.69
C HIS A 196 -16.44 -7.26 6.80
N GLU A 197 -15.34 -7.14 7.53
CA GLU A 197 -15.08 -7.99 8.70
C GLU A 197 -16.08 -7.71 9.81
N VAL A 198 -16.36 -6.44 10.10
CA VAL A 198 -17.38 -6.05 11.08
C VAL A 198 -18.77 -6.50 10.63
N TRP A 199 -19.12 -6.31 9.37
CA TRP A 199 -20.39 -6.79 8.81
C TRP A 199 -20.54 -8.30 8.99
N LEU A 200 -19.52 -9.07 8.64
CA LEU A 200 -19.52 -10.53 8.82
C LEU A 200 -19.62 -10.94 10.29
N GLN A 201 -18.97 -10.22 11.20
CA GLN A 201 -19.09 -10.44 12.64
C GLN A 201 -20.52 -10.20 13.14
N LEU A 202 -21.16 -9.11 12.71
CA LEU A 202 -22.55 -8.80 13.07
C LEU A 202 -23.56 -9.80 12.49
N MET A 203 -23.30 -10.34 11.29
CA MET A 203 -24.15 -11.40 10.72
C MET A 203 -24.02 -12.73 11.44
N LYS A 204 -22.81 -13.08 11.90
CA LYS A 204 -22.57 -14.34 12.66
C LYS A 204 -23.08 -14.27 14.09
N ASN A 205 -22.86 -13.12 14.73
CA ASN A 205 -23.22 -12.88 16.13
C ASN A 205 -24.13 -11.63 16.19
N PRO A 206 -25.40 -11.74 15.79
CA PRO A 206 -26.32 -10.61 15.88
C PRO A 206 -26.43 -10.16 17.32
N LYS A 207 -26.31 -8.84 17.55
CA LYS A 207 -26.39 -8.26 18.90
C LYS A 207 -27.81 -8.29 19.47
N SER A 208 -28.80 -8.61 18.65
CA SER A 208 -30.21 -8.72 19.02
C SER A 208 -30.68 -10.19 19.04
N PRO A 209 -31.16 -10.72 20.18
CA PRO A 209 -31.76 -12.06 20.25
C PRO A 209 -33.17 -12.13 19.61
N SER A 210 -33.79 -10.98 19.31
CA SER A 210 -35.09 -10.84 18.63
C SER A 210 -34.98 -10.10 17.29
N GLY A 211 -33.77 -9.94 16.76
CA GLY A 211 -33.43 -8.95 15.74
C GLY A 211 -34.07 -9.24 14.40
N ASN A 212 -34.75 -8.24 13.85
CA ASN A 212 -35.29 -8.25 12.50
C ASN A 212 -34.20 -8.70 11.50
N VAL A 213 -34.34 -9.94 11.02
CA VAL A 213 -33.40 -10.56 10.07
C VAL A 213 -33.19 -9.60 8.89
N GLY A 214 -31.97 -9.10 8.73
CA GLY A 214 -31.61 -8.19 7.63
C GLY A 214 -31.35 -6.72 8.02
N SER A 215 -31.46 -6.32 9.28
CA SER A 215 -31.15 -4.95 9.74
C SER A 215 -29.73 -4.51 9.36
N VAL A 216 -28.73 -5.35 9.62
CA VAL A 216 -27.32 -5.09 9.30
C VAL A 216 -27.12 -4.89 7.79
N ALA A 217 -27.75 -5.73 6.97
CA ALA A 217 -27.67 -5.61 5.51
C ALA A 217 -28.36 -4.34 4.99
N TRP A 218 -29.48 -3.96 5.61
CA TRP A 218 -30.16 -2.70 5.33
C TRP A 218 -29.26 -1.50 5.69
N LEU A 219 -28.66 -1.46 6.88
CA LEU A 219 -27.71 -0.41 7.28
C LEU A 219 -26.50 -0.32 6.34
N ALA A 220 -25.95 -1.47 5.94
CA ALA A 220 -24.85 -1.53 4.99
C ALA A 220 -25.24 -0.97 3.61
N GLU A 221 -26.46 -1.22 3.14
CA GLU A 221 -26.99 -0.61 1.90
C GLU A 221 -27.13 0.91 2.04
N GLY A 222 -27.56 1.42 3.20
CA GLY A 222 -27.59 2.86 3.48
C GLY A 222 -26.23 3.52 3.31
N ILE A 223 -25.18 2.93 3.90
CA ILE A 223 -23.79 3.39 3.75
C ILE A 223 -23.34 3.31 2.27
N SER A 224 -23.72 2.25 1.55
CA SER A 224 -23.43 2.11 0.11
C SER A 224 -24.13 3.17 -0.76
N ILE A 225 -25.32 3.62 -0.36
CA ILE A 225 -26.06 4.69 -1.03
C ILE A 225 -25.33 6.03 -0.85
N GLU A 226 -24.87 6.34 0.36
CA GLU A 226 -24.07 7.55 0.63
C GLU A 226 -22.79 7.58 -0.21
N ASP A 227 -22.07 6.46 -0.30
CA ASP A 227 -20.89 6.34 -1.18
C ASP A 227 -21.23 6.53 -2.66
N SER A 228 -22.41 6.07 -3.07
CA SER A 228 -22.92 6.25 -4.44
C SER A 228 -23.29 7.71 -4.73
N GLN A 229 -23.86 8.42 -3.75
CA GLN A 229 -24.11 9.86 -3.80
C GLN A 229 -22.79 10.62 -3.97
N ASP A 230 -21.79 10.37 -3.13
CA ASP A 230 -20.47 11.02 -3.23
C ASP A 230 -19.78 10.78 -4.57
N GLN A 231 -19.88 9.55 -5.08
CA GLN A 231 -19.30 9.19 -6.37
C GLN A 231 -19.97 9.94 -7.52
N LEU A 232 -21.28 10.13 -7.46
CA LEU A 232 -22.04 10.89 -8.45
C LEU A 232 -21.73 12.39 -8.37
N ARG A 233 -21.70 12.98 -7.17
CA ARG A 233 -21.28 14.39 -6.96
C ARG A 233 -19.89 14.64 -7.55
N SER A 234 -18.93 13.76 -7.25
CA SER A 234 -17.57 13.90 -7.77
C SER A 234 -17.50 13.75 -9.30
N GLU A 235 -18.35 12.92 -9.92
CA GLU A 235 -18.39 12.79 -11.38
C GLU A 235 -18.97 14.06 -12.02
N ILE A 236 -20.04 14.62 -11.44
CA ILE A 236 -20.67 15.85 -11.92
C ILE A 236 -19.70 17.03 -11.84
N GLN A 237 -19.00 17.20 -10.71
CA GLN A 237 -17.99 18.26 -10.53
C GLN A 237 -16.82 18.17 -11.52
N GLN A 238 -16.53 16.99 -12.08
CA GLN A 238 -15.46 16.79 -13.06
C GLN A 238 -15.93 16.99 -14.52
N LEU A 239 -17.24 17.10 -14.75
CA LEU A 239 -17.79 17.32 -16.08
C LEU A 239 -17.75 18.82 -16.45
N PRO A 240 -17.57 19.15 -17.74
CA PRO A 240 -17.67 20.52 -18.20
C PRO A 240 -19.10 21.05 -18.00
N ASN A 241 -19.21 22.34 -17.66
CA ASN A 241 -20.46 23.08 -17.62
C ASN A 241 -20.46 24.12 -18.74
N PRO A 242 -21.36 24.04 -19.75
CA PRO A 242 -22.47 23.10 -19.91
C PRO A 242 -22.04 21.67 -20.31
N MET A 243 -22.81 20.68 -19.87
CA MET A 243 -22.60 19.28 -20.21
C MET A 243 -23.04 18.99 -21.66
N SER A 244 -22.43 17.98 -22.28
CA SER A 244 -22.97 17.44 -23.54
C SER A 244 -24.23 16.60 -23.29
N THR A 245 -25.15 16.54 -24.26
CA THR A 245 -26.38 15.72 -24.17
C THR A 245 -26.08 14.25 -23.82
N ARG A 246 -24.97 13.70 -24.31
CA ARG A 246 -24.55 12.32 -23.97
C ARG A 246 -24.15 12.19 -22.50
N GLN A 247 -23.50 13.19 -21.93
CA GLN A 247 -23.13 13.22 -20.51
C GLN A 247 -24.38 13.42 -19.64
N GLU A 248 -25.29 14.32 -20.02
CA GLU A 248 -26.56 14.54 -19.33
C GLU A 248 -27.38 13.25 -19.24
N VAL A 249 -27.58 12.54 -20.35
CA VAL A 249 -28.30 11.25 -20.35
C VAL A 249 -27.64 10.23 -19.42
N LYS A 250 -26.30 10.23 -19.33
CA LYS A 250 -25.57 9.32 -18.44
C LYS A 250 -25.79 9.69 -16.96
N ILE A 251 -25.73 10.98 -16.61
CA ILE A 251 -25.97 11.47 -15.26
C ILE A 251 -27.43 11.23 -14.85
N SER A 252 -28.41 11.56 -15.71
CA SER A 252 -29.83 11.33 -15.43
C SER A 252 -30.15 9.85 -15.19
N LYS A 253 -29.54 8.93 -15.95
CA LYS A 253 -29.66 7.48 -15.71
C LYS A 253 -29.09 7.07 -14.35
N LYS A 254 -28.00 7.69 -13.90
CA LYS A 254 -27.42 7.42 -12.57
C LYS A 254 -28.30 7.99 -11.45
N ARG A 255 -28.79 9.23 -11.60
CA ARG A 255 -29.74 9.86 -10.68
C ARG A 255 -31.00 9.02 -10.51
N GLN A 256 -31.59 8.52 -11.61
CA GLN A 256 -32.78 7.66 -11.55
C GLN A 256 -32.51 6.35 -10.79
N ARG A 257 -31.38 5.67 -11.07
CA ARG A 257 -31.01 4.45 -10.33
C ARG A 257 -30.80 4.72 -8.84
N LEU A 258 -30.22 5.87 -8.51
CA LEU A 258 -30.01 6.29 -7.13
C LEU A 258 -31.33 6.58 -6.42
N SER A 259 -32.26 7.29 -7.07
CA SER A 259 -33.61 7.51 -6.54
C SER A 259 -34.33 6.21 -6.22
N LEU A 260 -34.31 5.25 -7.15
CA LEU A 260 -34.93 3.94 -6.94
C LEU A 260 -34.29 3.16 -5.79
N ARG A 261 -32.97 3.27 -5.59
CA ARG A 261 -32.28 2.66 -4.44
C ARG A 261 -32.69 3.35 -3.13
N ILE A 262 -32.78 4.68 -3.10
CA ILE A 262 -33.21 5.46 -1.92
C ILE A 262 -34.65 5.11 -1.55
N GLU A 263 -35.58 5.11 -2.50
CA GLU A 263 -36.99 4.78 -2.28
C GLU A 263 -37.15 3.36 -1.72
N LYS A 264 -36.45 2.39 -2.33
CA LYS A 264 -36.44 1.00 -1.83
C LYS A 264 -35.84 0.91 -0.42
N PHE A 265 -34.78 1.66 -0.15
CA PHE A 265 -34.12 1.69 1.14
C PHE A 265 -35.05 2.26 2.23
N HIS A 266 -35.78 3.35 1.96
CA HIS A 266 -36.76 3.91 2.89
C HIS A 266 -37.97 3.00 3.09
N SER A 267 -38.49 2.38 2.02
CA SER A 267 -39.59 1.41 2.12
C SER A 267 -39.22 0.21 2.99
N ASN A 268 -38.01 -0.33 2.83
CA ASN A 268 -37.49 -1.40 3.70
C ASN A 268 -37.28 -0.93 5.14
N GLY A 269 -36.87 0.32 5.34
CA GLY A 269 -36.64 0.92 6.66
C GLY A 269 -37.88 0.94 7.54
N GLN A 270 -39.09 1.11 6.96
CA GLN A 270 -40.36 1.11 7.71
C GLN A 270 -40.57 -0.19 8.51
N ALA A 271 -40.13 -1.34 7.97
CA ALA A 271 -40.22 -2.63 8.66
C ALA A 271 -39.31 -2.70 9.90
N PHE A 272 -38.14 -2.06 9.85
CA PHE A 272 -37.19 -2.03 10.96
C PHE A 272 -37.55 -0.98 12.02
N CYS A 273 -38.26 0.08 11.63
CA CYS A 273 -38.59 1.23 12.48
C CYS A 273 -39.98 1.15 13.12
N LYS A 274 -40.65 -0.01 13.06
CA LYS A 274 -41.99 -0.23 13.64
C LYS A 274 -43.04 0.80 13.17
N GLY A 275 -42.92 1.31 11.95
CA GLY A 275 -43.88 2.27 11.38
C GLY A 275 -43.85 3.67 12.00
N LEU A 276 -42.77 4.07 12.68
CA LEU A 276 -42.60 5.45 13.13
C LEU A 276 -42.51 6.40 11.94
N ASP A 277 -43.41 7.39 11.91
CA ASP A 277 -43.34 8.52 10.98
C ASP A 277 -42.23 9.44 11.49
N ILE A 278 -41.03 9.31 10.93
CA ILE A 278 -39.88 10.08 11.37
C ILE A 278 -39.96 11.43 10.68
N ASP A 279 -40.69 12.34 11.34
CA ASP A 279 -40.98 13.68 10.88
C ASP A 279 -39.68 14.46 10.62
N GLY A 280 -39.35 14.61 9.33
CA GLY A 280 -38.71 15.70 8.57
C GLY A 280 -37.48 16.46 9.09
N THR A 281 -37.11 16.40 10.37
CA THR A 281 -36.04 17.23 10.93
C THR A 281 -34.74 16.45 10.92
N PHE A 282 -34.21 16.26 9.71
CA PHE A 282 -32.92 15.62 9.48
C PHE A 282 -31.81 16.65 9.65
N THR A 283 -30.90 16.43 10.59
CA THR A 283 -29.63 17.18 10.59
C THR A 283 -28.69 16.56 9.56
N PRO A 284 -28.27 17.31 8.52
CA PRO A 284 -27.29 16.85 7.54
C PRO A 284 -26.06 16.25 8.22
N GLN A 285 -25.58 15.11 7.72
CA GLN A 285 -24.29 14.52 8.12
C GLN A 285 -23.15 14.94 7.21
N ASP A 286 -23.48 15.46 6.03
CA ASP A 286 -22.51 16.02 5.10
C ASP A 286 -22.26 17.49 5.43
N ASP A 287 -21.02 17.93 5.25
CA ASP A 287 -20.63 19.35 5.34
C ASP A 287 -21.46 20.16 4.31
N PRO A 288 -22.17 21.22 4.74
CA PRO A 288 -22.91 22.11 3.83
C PRO A 288 -22.06 22.65 2.67
N ALA A 289 -20.73 22.80 2.86
CA ALA A 289 -19.82 23.24 1.80
C ALA A 289 -19.60 22.17 0.69
N SER A 290 -19.96 20.92 0.96
CA SER A 290 -19.82 19.78 0.02
C SER A 290 -21.12 19.46 -0.74
N CYS A 291 -22.26 20.00 -0.30
CA CYS A 291 -23.56 19.85 -0.94
C CYS A 291 -23.85 21.06 -1.85
N GLY A 292 -24.51 20.84 -2.99
CA GLY A 292 -24.97 21.96 -3.83
C GLY A 292 -25.97 22.84 -3.08
N MET A 293 -26.15 24.08 -3.55
CA MET A 293 -27.18 24.97 -2.99
C MET A 293 -28.61 24.47 -3.24
N ASP A 294 -28.79 23.51 -4.14
CA ASP A 294 -30.08 22.98 -4.56
C ASP A 294 -30.32 21.58 -3.94
N GLN A 295 -30.98 21.54 -2.78
CA GLN A 295 -31.33 20.30 -2.06
C GLN A 295 -32.38 19.42 -2.78
N GLU A 296 -32.79 19.77 -4.00
CA GLU A 296 -33.80 19.02 -4.77
C GLU A 296 -33.21 17.85 -5.59
N GLU A 297 -31.90 17.85 -5.86
CA GLU A 297 -31.24 16.82 -6.69
C GLU A 297 -30.92 15.53 -5.89
N HIS A 298 -31.01 14.36 -6.54
CA HIS A 298 -31.00 13.04 -5.89
C HIS A 298 -29.69 12.68 -5.18
N GLU A 299 -28.58 13.25 -5.62
CA GLU A 299 -27.25 13.16 -5.01
C GLU A 299 -27.12 13.97 -3.71
N ASP A 300 -27.99 14.96 -3.52
CA ASP A 300 -28.00 15.86 -2.36
C ASP A 300 -29.17 15.56 -1.41
N ARG A 301 -30.04 14.61 -1.76
CA ARG A 301 -31.10 14.11 -0.89
C ARG A 301 -30.53 13.40 0.33
N HIS A 302 -30.89 13.85 1.53
CA HIS A 302 -30.55 13.15 2.76
C HIS A 302 -31.31 11.83 2.87
N ILE A 303 -30.59 10.76 3.22
CA ILE A 303 -31.20 9.49 3.56
C ILE A 303 -31.40 9.38 5.07
N TRP A 304 -32.52 8.76 5.47
CA TRP A 304 -32.77 8.46 6.86
C TRP A 304 -31.88 7.29 7.32
N MET A 305 -30.99 7.56 8.27
CA MET A 305 -30.16 6.58 8.98
C MET A 305 -30.41 6.74 10.49
N PRO A 306 -30.24 5.69 11.32
CA PRO A 306 -30.39 5.83 12.77
C PRO A 306 -29.52 6.96 13.35
N SER A 307 -28.28 7.11 12.89
CA SER A 307 -27.37 8.20 13.24
C SER A 307 -27.87 9.61 12.88
N SER A 308 -28.82 9.75 11.96
CA SER A 308 -29.48 11.02 11.63
C SER A 308 -30.55 11.41 12.66
N VAL A 309 -31.06 10.45 13.45
CA VAL A 309 -32.06 10.64 14.52
C VAL A 309 -31.40 10.93 15.87
N GLY A 310 -30.24 10.32 16.12
CA GLY A 310 -29.44 10.48 17.34
C GLY A 310 -29.76 9.47 18.44
N ALA A 311 -28.79 9.24 19.33
CA ALA A 311 -28.84 8.18 20.33
C ALA A 311 -30.02 8.27 21.32
N ALA A 312 -30.35 9.48 21.80
CA ALA A 312 -31.40 9.70 22.80
C ALA A 312 -32.78 9.27 22.27
N LYS A 313 -33.15 9.75 21.08
CA LYS A 313 -34.45 9.46 20.46
C LYS A 313 -34.55 7.99 20.01
N LEU A 314 -33.47 7.37 19.52
CA LEU A 314 -33.46 5.92 19.23
C LEU A 314 -33.64 5.07 20.49
N THR A 315 -33.10 5.53 21.61
CA THR A 315 -33.20 4.88 22.92
C THR A 315 -34.64 4.94 23.43
N GLU A 316 -35.31 6.09 23.31
CA GLU A 316 -36.74 6.24 23.63
C GLU A 316 -37.64 5.32 22.78
N LEU A 317 -37.29 5.14 21.50
CA LEU A 317 -38.02 4.30 20.56
C LEU A 317 -37.72 2.79 20.72
N GLY A 318 -36.85 2.42 21.65
CA GLY A 318 -36.44 1.04 21.91
C GLY A 318 -35.66 0.41 20.75
N LEU A 319 -34.93 1.20 19.97
CA LEU A 319 -34.13 0.79 18.81
C LEU A 319 -32.63 0.68 19.13
N HIS A 320 -32.28 0.23 20.35
CA HIS A 320 -30.88 0.16 20.81
C HIS A 320 -30.00 -0.78 19.98
N ASP A 321 -30.59 -1.85 19.42
CA ASP A 321 -29.83 -2.82 18.63
C ASP A 321 -29.38 -2.22 17.29
N LEU A 322 -30.26 -1.48 16.61
CA LEU A 322 -29.92 -0.76 15.37
C LEU A 322 -28.83 0.29 15.60
N LEU A 323 -28.89 1.00 16.73
CA LEU A 323 -27.86 1.95 17.14
C LEU A 323 -26.50 1.27 17.27
N LYS A 324 -26.44 0.13 17.96
CA LYS A 324 -25.19 -0.62 18.14
C LYS A 324 -24.68 -1.17 16.82
N GLU A 325 -25.55 -1.72 15.98
CA GLU A 325 -25.19 -2.28 14.67
C GLU A 325 -24.62 -1.20 13.74
N GLU A 326 -25.30 -0.05 13.61
CA GLU A 326 -24.80 1.05 12.79
C GLU A 326 -23.47 1.57 13.31
N ARG A 327 -23.33 1.74 14.62
CA ARG A 327 -22.08 2.22 15.22
C ARG A 327 -20.89 1.33 14.85
N GLU A 328 -21.02 0.01 14.98
CA GLU A 328 -19.95 -0.91 14.59
C GLU A 328 -19.65 -0.81 13.08
N LEU A 329 -20.67 -0.74 12.22
CA LEU A 329 -20.47 -0.58 10.77
C LEU A 329 -19.74 0.74 10.44
N ARG A 330 -20.08 1.84 11.10
CA ARG A 330 -19.39 3.14 10.93
C ARG A 330 -17.95 3.10 11.43
N ILE A 331 -17.66 2.35 12.50
CA ILE A 331 -16.28 2.08 12.95
C ILE A 331 -15.48 1.37 11.85
N GLY A 332 -16.06 0.33 11.24
CA GLY A 332 -15.44 -0.38 10.13
C GLY A 332 -15.21 0.52 8.91
N GLN A 333 -16.20 1.35 8.55
CA GLN A 333 -16.09 2.36 7.49
C GLN A 333 -14.96 3.35 7.78
N ALA A 334 -14.87 3.89 8.99
CA ALA A 334 -13.83 4.83 9.37
C ALA A 334 -12.43 4.20 9.31
N ASN A 335 -12.29 2.94 9.71
CA ASN A 335 -11.01 2.21 9.62
C ASN A 335 -10.57 2.02 8.16
N ASP A 336 -11.48 1.63 7.27
CA ASP A 336 -11.21 1.46 5.84
C ASP A 336 -10.79 2.80 5.19
N CYS A 337 -11.51 3.89 5.50
CA CYS A 337 -11.15 5.22 5.02
C CYS A 337 -9.76 5.65 5.50
N LEU A 338 -9.40 5.42 6.77
CA LEU A 338 -8.08 5.78 7.29
C LEU A 338 -6.95 4.94 6.67
N ASP A 339 -7.15 3.64 6.44
CA ASP A 339 -6.15 2.79 5.76
C ASP A 339 -5.93 3.25 4.31
N GLN A 340 -7.02 3.56 3.62
CA GLN A 340 -6.98 4.05 2.25
C GLN A 340 -6.35 5.45 2.15
N LEU A 341 -6.66 6.35 3.09
CA LEU A 341 -6.05 7.68 3.19
C LEU A 341 -4.53 7.60 3.37
N ARG A 342 -4.06 6.79 4.33
CA ARG A 342 -2.62 6.56 4.52
C ARG A 342 -1.98 6.04 3.24
N THR A 343 -2.60 5.07 2.59
CA THR A 343 -2.10 4.50 1.33
C THR A 343 -2.02 5.54 0.20
N ASP A 344 -3.06 6.35 0.02
CA ASP A 344 -3.14 7.32 -1.08
C ASP A 344 -2.29 8.56 -0.84
N LEU A 345 -2.15 9.03 0.40
CA LEU A 345 -1.18 10.06 0.77
C LEU A 345 0.27 9.58 0.50
N GLY A 346 0.55 8.29 0.72
CA GLY A 346 1.87 7.70 0.41
C GLY A 346 2.14 7.65 -1.08
N LYS A 347 1.14 7.27 -1.88
CA LYS A 347 1.22 7.36 -3.34
C LYS A 347 1.40 8.80 -3.80
N LYS A 348 0.69 9.76 -3.21
CA LYS A 348 0.83 11.19 -3.50
C LYS A 348 2.28 11.63 -3.27
N ALA A 349 2.86 11.32 -2.10
CA ALA A 349 4.25 11.64 -1.77
C ALA A 349 5.25 11.05 -2.77
N MET A 350 5.11 9.76 -3.08
CA MET A 350 5.97 9.09 -4.06
C MET A 350 5.87 9.71 -5.46
N LEU A 351 4.65 10.06 -5.91
CA LEU A 351 4.43 10.73 -7.19
C LEU A 351 5.08 12.12 -7.22
N TYR A 352 5.02 12.89 -6.11
CA TYR A 352 5.72 14.17 -6.03
C TYR A 352 7.25 13.98 -6.09
N GLN A 353 7.80 13.05 -5.32
CA GLN A 353 9.25 12.81 -5.26
C GLN A 353 9.83 12.32 -6.59
N GLN A 354 9.18 11.35 -7.24
CA GLN A 354 9.65 10.77 -8.49
C GLN A 354 9.59 11.76 -9.66
N ASN A 355 8.58 12.64 -9.70
CA ASN A 355 8.28 13.37 -10.92
C ASN A 355 8.67 14.86 -10.88
N PHE A 356 8.73 15.51 -9.72
CA PHE A 356 9.20 16.91 -9.66
C PHE A 356 10.72 17.04 -9.86
N ARG A 357 11.49 15.98 -9.61
CA ARG A 357 12.96 15.96 -9.79
C ARG A 357 13.42 15.37 -11.13
N ALA A 358 12.56 14.63 -11.85
CA ALA A 358 12.99 13.81 -13.00
C ALA A 358 12.18 13.97 -14.30
N ALA A 359 11.14 14.82 -14.34
CA ALA A 359 10.36 15.02 -15.57
C ALA A 359 11.18 15.75 -16.64
N ASN A 360 11.60 15.01 -17.67
CA ASN A 360 12.43 15.53 -18.77
C ASN A 360 11.59 16.02 -19.96
N SER A 361 10.26 15.93 -19.89
CA SER A 361 9.36 16.36 -20.97
C SER A 361 8.02 16.90 -20.48
N THR A 362 7.42 17.81 -21.25
CA THR A 362 6.08 18.37 -21.01
C THR A 362 5.00 17.29 -20.92
N ARG A 363 5.11 16.23 -21.73
CA ARG A 363 4.16 15.10 -21.74
C ARG A 363 4.17 14.30 -20.44
N GLU A 364 5.36 14.05 -19.89
CA GLU A 364 5.53 13.37 -18.60
C GLU A 364 4.99 14.24 -17.46
N GLY A 365 5.24 15.55 -17.49
CA GLY A 365 4.67 16.51 -16.55
C GLY A 365 3.12 16.48 -16.54
N THR A 366 2.49 16.50 -17.71
CA THR A 366 1.00 16.48 -17.81
C THR A 366 0.41 15.16 -17.33
N ARG A 367 1.03 14.02 -17.65
CA ARG A 367 0.56 12.70 -17.17
C ARG A 367 0.66 12.60 -15.65
N THR A 368 1.77 13.01 -15.08
CA THR A 368 1.97 13.06 -13.63
C THR A 368 0.94 13.94 -12.95
N LYS A 369 0.69 15.14 -13.48
CA LYS A 369 -0.32 16.05 -12.92
C LYS A 369 -1.71 15.40 -12.89
N LYS A 370 -2.07 14.65 -13.94
CA LYS A 370 -3.32 13.89 -14.01
C LYS A 370 -3.37 12.76 -12.97
N GLU A 371 -2.28 12.05 -12.75
CA GLU A 371 -2.23 11.01 -11.70
C GLU A 371 -2.32 11.61 -10.29
N ILE A 372 -1.64 12.73 -10.03
CA ILE A 372 -1.77 13.47 -8.76
C ILE A 372 -3.21 13.92 -8.55
N GLN A 373 -3.86 14.48 -9.57
CA GLN A 373 -5.28 14.88 -9.48
C GLN A 373 -6.20 13.71 -9.14
N LYS A 374 -5.97 12.53 -9.71
CA LYS A 374 -6.74 11.32 -9.36
C LYS A 374 -6.53 10.92 -7.90
N VAL A 375 -5.30 10.97 -7.40
CA VAL A 375 -4.99 10.66 -6.00
C VAL A 375 -5.65 11.67 -5.07
N VAL A 376 -5.57 12.96 -5.37
CA VAL A 376 -6.25 14.02 -4.59
C VAL A 376 -7.76 13.82 -4.57
N ALA A 377 -8.38 13.45 -5.70
CA ALA A 377 -9.81 13.17 -5.74
C ALA A 377 -10.19 11.97 -4.85
N ARG A 378 -9.35 10.93 -4.78
CA ARG A 378 -9.56 9.81 -3.84
C ARG A 378 -9.40 10.24 -2.39
N VAL A 379 -8.34 10.98 -2.06
CA VAL A 379 -8.14 11.54 -0.71
C VAL A 379 -9.35 12.34 -0.27
N ASN A 380 -9.85 13.26 -1.09
CA ASN A 380 -11.04 14.07 -0.74
C ASN A 380 -12.30 13.21 -0.56
N LYS A 381 -12.45 12.12 -1.33
CA LYS A 381 -13.56 11.17 -1.15
C LYS A 381 -13.45 10.47 0.21
N ASP A 382 -12.29 9.94 0.54
CA ASP A 382 -12.08 9.18 1.78
C ASP A 382 -12.17 10.08 3.01
N VAL A 383 -11.73 11.34 2.92
CA VAL A 383 -11.93 12.35 3.98
C VAL A 383 -13.41 12.59 4.24
N ARG A 384 -14.23 12.79 3.20
CA ARG A 384 -15.68 13.01 3.36
C ARG A 384 -16.36 11.79 3.97
N SER A 385 -16.07 10.59 3.47
CA SER A 385 -16.64 9.34 3.98
C SER A 385 -16.22 9.10 5.44
N TYR A 386 -14.95 9.38 5.78
CA TYR A 386 -14.46 9.33 7.16
C TYR A 386 -15.16 10.34 8.07
N GLN A 387 -15.30 11.60 7.65
CA GLN A 387 -15.96 12.64 8.44
C GLN A 387 -17.44 12.30 8.69
N ARG A 388 -18.14 11.80 7.68
CA ARG A 388 -19.52 11.30 7.82
C ARG A 388 -19.59 10.16 8.83
N ALA A 389 -18.72 9.16 8.69
CA ALA A 389 -18.66 8.03 9.62
C ALA A 389 -18.35 8.49 11.06
N ARG A 390 -17.40 9.41 11.22
CA ARG A 390 -17.04 10.01 12.52
C ARG A 390 -18.23 10.74 13.14
N GLN A 391 -18.92 11.59 12.39
CA GLN A 391 -20.11 12.30 12.89
C GLN A 391 -21.21 11.32 13.30
N ALA A 392 -21.45 10.27 12.50
CA ALA A 392 -22.41 9.23 12.83
C ALA A 392 -22.03 8.50 14.13
N ILE A 393 -20.75 8.13 14.31
CA ILE A 393 -20.25 7.52 15.56
C ILE A 393 -20.51 8.44 16.76
N LEU A 394 -20.15 9.72 16.66
CA LEU A 394 -20.32 10.69 17.76
C LEU A 394 -21.80 10.93 18.13
N ARG A 395 -22.71 10.88 17.14
CA ARG A 395 -24.16 11.01 17.38
C ARG A 395 -24.78 9.76 17.99
N LEU A 396 -24.23 8.58 17.68
CA LEU A 396 -24.69 7.29 18.21
C LEU A 396 -24.09 6.96 19.58
N ASP A 397 -22.92 7.50 19.91
CA ASP A 397 -22.20 7.21 21.16
C ASP A 397 -21.42 8.44 21.68
N PRO A 398 -22.12 9.41 22.32
CA PRO A 398 -21.50 10.65 22.80
C PRO A 398 -20.56 10.47 24.00
N ASP A 399 -20.79 9.42 24.81
CA ASP A 399 -20.09 9.19 26.08
C ASP A 399 -18.83 8.32 25.92
N ALA A 400 -18.70 7.60 24.81
CA ALA A 400 -17.52 6.79 24.55
C ALA A 400 -16.32 7.69 24.20
N ASN A 401 -15.12 7.29 24.65
CA ASN A 401 -13.83 7.93 24.32
C ASN A 401 -13.43 7.77 22.82
N MET A 402 -14.43 7.74 21.93
CA MET A 402 -14.31 7.59 20.49
C MET A 402 -13.85 8.87 19.82
N ALA A 403 -14.16 10.04 20.41
CA ALA A 403 -13.63 11.32 19.97
C ALA A 403 -12.09 11.39 20.08
N GLY A 404 -11.50 10.71 21.07
CA GLY A 404 -10.05 10.60 21.22
C GLY A 404 -9.40 9.64 20.22
N LYS A 405 -10.11 8.56 19.84
CA LYS A 405 -9.65 7.55 18.89
C LYS A 405 -9.79 7.97 17.43
N TYR A 406 -10.92 8.59 17.07
CA TYR A 406 -11.24 9.06 15.72
C TYR A 406 -11.21 10.59 15.70
N GLN A 407 -10.01 11.12 15.44
CA GLN A 407 -9.75 12.56 15.42
C GLN A 407 -10.30 13.19 14.13
N GLU A 408 -10.61 14.49 14.20
CA GLU A 408 -10.96 15.23 12.99
C GLU A 408 -9.75 15.37 12.08
N ILE A 409 -9.94 15.15 10.77
CA ILE A 409 -8.89 15.33 9.77
C ILE A 409 -8.84 16.81 9.41
N LEU A 410 -7.70 17.46 9.69
CA LEU A 410 -7.44 18.84 9.34
C LEU A 410 -6.74 18.92 7.96
N PRO A 411 -6.85 20.06 7.25
CA PRO A 411 -6.12 20.26 5.98
C PRO A 411 -4.60 20.07 6.11
N GLU A 412 -4.05 20.35 7.30
CA GLU A 412 -2.65 20.16 7.65
C GLU A 412 -2.24 18.68 7.60
N ASP A 413 -3.12 17.77 8.03
CA ASP A 413 -2.85 16.32 8.03
C ASP A 413 -2.84 15.74 6.59
N LEU A 414 -3.44 16.46 5.63
CA LEU A 414 -3.48 16.09 4.21
C LEU A 414 -2.34 16.73 3.39
N ALA A 415 -1.58 17.63 4.02
CA ALA A 415 -0.45 18.29 3.42
C ALA A 415 0.68 17.27 3.26
N VAL A 416 1.05 17.02 2.00
CA VAL A 416 2.22 16.23 1.67
C VAL A 416 3.30 17.23 1.28
N SER A 417 4.22 17.51 2.20
CA SER A 417 5.41 18.28 1.85
C SER A 417 6.23 17.53 0.79
N THR A 418 6.96 18.26 -0.04
CA THR A 418 7.93 17.68 -1.00
C THR A 418 9.04 16.88 -0.30
N SER A 419 9.20 17.10 1.01
CA SER A 419 9.93 16.26 1.97
C SER A 419 9.00 15.18 2.53
N ALA A 420 9.46 13.94 2.62
CA ALA A 420 8.66 12.80 3.08
C ALA A 420 8.22 12.94 4.55
N THR A 421 7.14 13.68 4.82
CA THR A 421 6.58 13.82 6.16
C THR A 421 5.11 13.42 6.21
N TRP A 422 4.80 12.66 7.25
CA TRP A 422 3.47 12.22 7.63
C TRP A 422 3.14 12.93 8.93
N GLN A 423 2.25 13.92 8.89
CA GLN A 423 1.74 14.51 10.11
C GLN A 423 0.49 13.73 10.53
N LYS A 424 0.59 13.08 11.70
CA LYS A 424 -0.50 12.57 12.54
C LYS A 424 -1.51 11.57 11.94
N PHE A 425 -1.08 10.35 11.57
CA PHE A 425 -2.02 9.21 11.47
C PHE A 425 -1.49 7.90 12.01
#